data_AF-A0A936NUQ1-F1
#
_entry.id   AF-A0A936NUQ1-F1
#
_cell.length_a   1.000
_cell.length_b   1.000
_cell.length_c   1.000
_cell.angle_alpha   90.00
_cell.angle_beta   90.00
_cell.angle_gamma   90.00
#
_symmetry.space_group_name_H-M   'P 1'
#
loop_
_entity.id
_entity.type
_entity.pdbx_description
1 polymer ?
#
loop_
_entity_poly.entity_id
_entity_poly.type
_entity_poly.pdbx_seq_one_letter_code
_entity_poly.pdbx_strand_id
1 'polypeptide(L)'
;MAQQLSVAAGNFGSNETNIFTEQPNVMVVAASTVNSTNDEIRAQYSNYGSHIDFCAPSDNLVTGRGITCASRSGEGNLPGNPDIQTSLESPVSGGTRGTPLHVIDGLNHEGYKYVLIGGPGENGTESQEILSTSPGVINVSGVNNNHVTGTLVTIGVADYLNTFGGTSSAAALAAGIAALCLSMNPGLCLFDLRDILRTTADKIDLGNSDPIGSWGSTSGGSELFSQFYGWGRLNAGSAVIEAESRL
;
A
#
# COMPACT_ATOMS: atom_id res chain seq x y z
N MET A 1 -2.90 -23.81 -19.09
CA MET A 1 -2.41 -22.45 -18.80
C MET A 1 -3.50 -21.74 -18.01
N ALA A 2 -3.26 -21.41 -16.74
CA ALA A 2 -4.25 -20.69 -15.94
C ALA A 2 -4.48 -19.30 -16.55
N GLN A 3 -5.74 -18.98 -16.88
CA GLN A 3 -6.15 -17.61 -17.17
C GLN A 3 -6.74 -17.05 -15.88
N GLN A 4 -5.99 -16.17 -15.22
CA GLN A 4 -6.48 -15.43 -14.07
C GLN A 4 -7.03 -14.08 -14.52
N LEU A 5 -8.25 -13.78 -14.11
CA LEU A 5 -8.82 -12.44 -14.19
C LEU A 5 -9.08 -11.93 -12.76
N SER A 6 -8.28 -10.99 -12.29
CA SER A 6 -8.51 -10.27 -11.03
C SER A 6 -9.16 -8.93 -11.31
N VAL A 7 -10.18 -8.58 -10.53
CA VAL A 7 -10.94 -7.33 -10.69
C VAL A 7 -11.00 -6.60 -9.36
N ALA A 8 -10.85 -5.28 -9.42
CA ALA A 8 -11.00 -4.39 -8.28
C ALA A 8 -12.46 -4.39 -7.79
N ALA A 9 -12.67 -4.48 -6.48
CA ALA A 9 -14.01 -4.48 -5.89
C ALA A 9 -14.82 -3.20 -6.17
N GLY A 10 -14.14 -2.05 -6.32
CA GLY A 10 -14.77 -0.74 -6.48
C GLY A 10 -14.45 0.20 -5.32
N ASN A 11 -14.58 1.52 -5.56
CA ASN A 11 -14.16 2.58 -4.64
C ASN A 11 -15.34 3.40 -4.10
N PHE A 12 -16.52 2.80 -3.88
CA PHE A 12 -17.73 3.48 -3.44
C PHE A 12 -18.05 3.27 -1.95
N GLY A 13 -17.29 2.43 -1.26
CA GLY A 13 -17.55 2.09 0.14
C GLY A 13 -18.91 1.44 0.34
N SER A 14 -19.37 0.64 -0.64
CA SER A 14 -20.71 0.06 -0.67
C SER A 14 -20.68 -1.45 -0.93
N ASN A 15 -21.84 -2.09 -0.77
CA ASN A 15 -22.08 -3.49 -1.15
C ASN A 15 -22.57 -3.64 -2.60
N GLU A 16 -22.20 -2.71 -3.46
CA GLU A 16 -22.59 -2.73 -4.87
C GLU A 16 -21.66 -3.65 -5.66
N THR A 17 -22.25 -4.52 -6.47
CA THR A 17 -21.55 -5.35 -7.45
C THR A 17 -21.49 -4.65 -8.81
N ASN A 18 -20.63 -5.15 -9.69
CA ASN A 18 -20.67 -4.83 -11.11
C ASN A 18 -20.59 -6.11 -11.95
N ILE A 19 -20.80 -5.98 -13.27
CA ILE A 19 -20.86 -7.12 -14.19
C ILE A 19 -19.62 -8.04 -14.16
N PHE A 20 -18.48 -7.52 -13.68
CA PHE A 20 -17.22 -8.26 -13.57
C PHE A 20 -17.04 -8.92 -12.20
N THR A 21 -17.54 -8.33 -11.12
CA THR A 21 -17.47 -8.92 -9.76
C THR A 21 -18.44 -10.09 -9.57
N GLU A 22 -19.42 -10.22 -10.46
CA GLU A 22 -20.39 -11.34 -10.45
C GLU A 22 -19.92 -12.55 -11.28
N GLN A 23 -18.78 -12.45 -11.97
CA GLN A 23 -18.28 -13.54 -12.81
C GLN A 23 -17.63 -14.64 -11.96
N PRO A 24 -18.02 -15.91 -12.12
CA PRO A 24 -17.56 -17.01 -11.25
C PRO A 24 -16.06 -17.31 -11.34
N ASN A 25 -15.39 -16.89 -12.42
CA ASN A 25 -13.96 -17.12 -12.65
C ASN A 25 -13.10 -15.89 -12.36
N VAL A 26 -13.68 -14.85 -11.77
CA VAL A 26 -12.97 -13.63 -11.40
C VAL A 26 -12.60 -13.69 -9.93
N MET A 27 -11.40 -13.19 -9.60
CA MET A 27 -11.01 -12.93 -8.21
C MET A 27 -11.26 -11.46 -7.89
N VAL A 28 -12.19 -11.19 -6.98
CA VAL A 28 -12.53 -9.82 -6.59
C VAL A 28 -11.68 -9.37 -5.40
N VAL A 29 -10.98 -8.26 -5.58
CA VAL A 29 -9.97 -7.78 -4.62
C VAL A 29 -10.41 -6.47 -3.97
N ALA A 30 -10.65 -6.51 -2.66
CA ALA A 30 -10.87 -5.36 -1.80
C ALA A 30 -9.55 -4.67 -1.41
N ALA A 31 -9.67 -3.42 -0.95
CA ALA A 31 -8.53 -2.62 -0.51
C ALA A 31 -8.44 -2.59 1.02
N SER A 32 -7.26 -2.86 1.56
CA SER A 32 -6.89 -2.59 2.94
C SER A 32 -5.98 -1.36 3.07
N THR A 33 -5.99 -0.77 4.26
CA THR A 33 -5.22 0.39 4.69
C THR A 33 -4.81 0.18 6.15
N VAL A 34 -4.01 1.07 6.70
CA VAL A 34 -3.52 1.04 8.08
C VAL A 34 -4.10 2.24 8.81
N ASN A 35 -4.71 2.00 9.96
CA ASN A 35 -5.28 3.06 10.79
C ASN A 35 -4.19 3.80 11.61
N SER A 36 -4.61 4.76 12.42
CA SER A 36 -3.71 5.53 13.28
C SER A 36 -3.04 4.72 14.41
N THR A 37 -3.53 3.52 14.72
CA THR A 37 -2.93 2.60 15.69
C THR A 37 -2.03 1.55 15.04
N ASN A 38 -1.77 1.68 13.74
CA ASN A 38 -0.95 0.77 12.93
C ASN A 38 -1.56 -0.63 12.73
N ASP A 39 -2.88 -0.75 12.90
CA ASP A 39 -3.63 -1.95 12.56
C ASP A 39 -4.08 -1.89 11.10
N GLU A 40 -3.96 -3.01 10.40
CA GLU A 40 -4.47 -3.11 9.03
C GLU A 40 -5.97 -3.36 9.05
N ILE A 41 -6.71 -2.47 8.40
CA ILE A 41 -8.17 -2.42 8.34
C ILE A 41 -8.65 -2.23 6.89
N ARG A 42 -9.96 -2.34 6.65
CA ARG A 42 -10.56 -2.05 5.34
C ARG A 42 -10.36 -0.57 5.00
N ALA A 43 -9.92 -0.27 3.78
CA ALA A 43 -9.95 1.10 3.28
C ALA A 43 -11.40 1.56 3.18
N GLN A 44 -11.73 2.74 3.74
CA GLN A 44 -13.12 3.21 3.84
C GLN A 44 -13.86 3.20 2.49
N TYR A 45 -13.15 3.55 1.41
CA TYR A 45 -13.67 3.55 0.04
C TYR A 45 -13.84 2.16 -0.58
N SER A 46 -13.22 1.10 -0.05
CA SER A 46 -13.31 -0.23 -0.66
C SER A 46 -14.74 -0.74 -0.61
N ASN A 47 -15.27 -1.19 -1.74
CA ASN A 47 -16.48 -1.99 -1.73
C ASN A 47 -16.27 -3.28 -0.92
N TYR A 48 -17.36 -3.81 -0.41
CA TYR A 48 -17.41 -4.96 0.49
C TYR A 48 -18.61 -5.85 0.14
N GLY A 49 -18.64 -7.09 0.62
CA GLY A 49 -19.76 -8.00 0.39
C GLY A 49 -19.32 -9.45 0.30
N SER A 50 -20.30 -10.34 0.14
CA SER A 50 -20.04 -11.78 -0.06
C SER A 50 -19.32 -12.11 -1.38
N HIS A 51 -19.22 -11.14 -2.30
CA HIS A 51 -18.54 -11.25 -3.58
C HIS A 51 -17.03 -10.97 -3.49
N ILE A 52 -16.52 -10.54 -2.32
CA ILE A 52 -15.08 -10.30 -2.11
C ILE A 52 -14.36 -11.62 -1.90
N ASP A 53 -13.28 -11.84 -2.65
CA ASP A 53 -12.43 -13.02 -2.49
C ASP A 53 -11.25 -12.77 -1.57
N PHE A 54 -10.59 -11.63 -1.74
CA PHE A 54 -9.38 -11.27 -1.02
C PHE A 54 -9.33 -9.77 -0.77
N CYS A 55 -8.44 -9.36 0.12
CA CYS A 55 -7.97 -7.97 0.14
C CYS A 55 -6.46 -7.89 -0.12
N ALA A 56 -6.03 -6.71 -0.54
CA ALA A 56 -4.62 -6.36 -0.68
C ALA A 56 -4.40 -4.90 -0.25
N PRO A 57 -3.20 -4.56 0.26
CA PRO A 57 -2.85 -3.20 0.61
C PRO A 57 -2.95 -2.27 -0.60
N SER A 58 -3.54 -1.11 -0.36
CA SER A 58 -3.93 -0.20 -1.44
C SER A 58 -3.43 1.22 -1.24
N ASP A 59 -3.69 1.83 -0.07
CA ASP A 59 -3.28 3.21 0.23
C ASP A 59 -2.98 3.39 1.73
N ASN A 60 -2.06 4.29 2.07
CA ASN A 60 -1.78 4.76 3.42
C ASN A 60 -1.28 6.20 3.42
N LEU A 61 -2.19 7.16 3.34
CA LEU A 61 -1.93 8.58 3.56
C LEU A 61 -1.57 8.95 5.01
N VAL A 62 -1.52 7.98 5.95
CA VAL A 62 -1.40 8.29 7.39
C VAL A 62 -0.11 7.76 8.04
N THR A 63 0.59 6.77 7.48
CA THR A 63 1.68 6.07 8.21
C THR A 63 2.94 5.76 7.38
N GLY A 64 3.06 6.27 6.15
CA GLY A 64 4.24 5.99 5.30
C GLY A 64 4.32 4.55 4.77
N ARG A 65 3.23 3.78 4.85
CA ARG A 65 3.14 2.38 4.43
C ARG A 65 2.26 2.20 3.18
N GLY A 66 2.55 2.93 2.10
CA GLY A 66 1.76 2.90 0.85
C GLY A 66 2.47 2.19 -0.31
N ILE A 67 1.72 1.88 -1.38
CA ILE A 67 2.31 1.47 -2.66
C ILE A 67 2.82 2.73 -3.36
N THR A 68 4.13 2.80 -3.63
CA THR A 68 4.72 3.85 -4.46
C THR A 68 4.71 3.42 -5.92
N CYS A 69 4.21 4.25 -6.82
CA CYS A 69 4.27 3.96 -8.27
C CYS A 69 5.20 4.94 -8.99
N ALA A 70 5.87 4.48 -10.04
CA ALA A 70 6.67 5.37 -10.87
C ALA A 70 5.76 6.32 -11.67
N SER A 71 6.05 7.62 -11.62
CA SER A 71 5.38 8.67 -12.37
C SER A 71 6.15 8.98 -13.64
N ARG A 72 5.61 8.59 -14.80
CA ARG A 72 6.24 8.88 -16.11
C ARG A 72 5.98 10.30 -16.60
N SER A 73 5.01 11.01 -16.02
CA SER A 73 4.54 12.33 -16.49
C SER A 73 5.14 13.50 -15.72
N GLY A 74 6.09 13.29 -14.80
CA GLY A 74 6.67 14.35 -13.97
C GLY A 74 5.72 14.87 -12.88
N GLU A 75 4.65 14.12 -12.60
CA GLU A 75 3.66 14.43 -11.55
C GLU A 75 4.02 13.79 -10.21
N GLY A 76 5.21 13.20 -10.07
CA GLY A 76 5.58 12.52 -8.83
C GLY A 76 5.74 13.48 -7.65
N ASN A 77 5.58 12.91 -6.46
CA ASN A 77 5.67 13.60 -5.18
C ASN A 77 6.66 12.92 -4.20
N LEU A 78 7.43 11.95 -4.68
CA LEU A 78 8.46 11.24 -3.96
C LEU A 78 9.76 11.29 -4.78
N PRO A 79 10.87 11.80 -4.19
CA PRO A 79 12.19 11.70 -4.80
C PRO A 79 12.56 10.23 -5.08
N GLY A 80 12.82 9.93 -6.35
CA GLY A 80 13.10 8.57 -6.80
C GLY A 80 14.57 8.22 -6.96
N ASN A 81 15.37 9.24 -7.25
CA ASN A 81 16.80 9.15 -7.33
C ASN A 81 17.38 10.29 -6.46
N PRO A 82 18.15 9.99 -5.40
CA PRO A 82 18.79 11.02 -4.60
C PRO A 82 19.83 11.78 -5.43
N ASP A 83 19.49 12.98 -5.88
CA ASP A 83 20.45 13.89 -6.52
C ASP A 83 21.34 14.56 -5.46
N ILE A 84 20.74 14.90 -4.30
CA ILE A 84 21.45 15.47 -3.16
C ILE A 84 20.96 14.80 -1.88
N GLN A 85 21.90 14.49 -0.98
CA GLN A 85 21.63 13.97 0.35
C GLN A 85 22.30 14.84 1.40
N THR A 86 21.60 15.08 2.49
CA THR A 86 22.10 15.75 3.68
C THR A 86 21.41 15.16 4.91
N SER A 87 21.52 15.78 6.08
CA SER A 87 20.83 15.33 7.28
C SER A 87 20.33 16.51 8.11
N LEU A 88 19.31 16.26 8.93
CA LEU A 88 18.80 17.25 9.86
C LEU A 88 19.86 17.65 10.89
N GLU A 89 20.08 18.94 11.07
CA GLU A 89 20.92 19.49 12.15
C GLU A 89 20.19 19.49 13.50
N SER A 90 18.87 19.62 13.47
CA SER A 90 18.03 19.73 14.66
C SER A 90 16.78 18.86 14.51
N PRO A 91 16.20 18.38 15.63
CA PRO A 91 15.00 17.57 15.59
C PRO A 91 13.81 18.41 15.11
N VAL A 92 12.86 17.76 14.45
CA VAL A 92 11.64 18.39 13.93
C VAL A 92 10.43 17.64 14.48
N SER A 93 9.47 18.38 15.04
CA SER A 93 8.22 17.82 15.56
C SER A 93 7.17 17.71 14.45
N GLY A 94 6.51 16.56 14.38
CA GLY A 94 5.39 16.31 13.48
C GLY A 94 4.14 17.13 13.82
N GLY A 95 3.21 17.20 12.88
CA GLY A 95 1.93 17.91 12.99
C GLY A 95 2.00 19.42 12.67
N THR A 96 3.15 19.92 12.21
CA THR A 96 3.36 21.34 11.92
C THR A 96 3.29 21.60 10.41
N ARG A 97 2.57 22.65 9.99
CA ARG A 97 2.55 23.12 8.58
C ARG A 97 3.58 24.24 8.39
N GLY A 98 4.19 24.31 7.21
CA GLY A 98 5.19 25.34 6.90
C GLY A 98 6.47 25.20 7.73
N THR A 99 6.95 23.97 7.89
CA THR A 99 8.04 23.64 8.82
C THR A 99 9.41 23.90 8.17
N PRO A 100 10.32 24.64 8.84
CA PRO A 100 11.70 24.74 8.39
C PRO A 100 12.50 23.50 8.80
N LEU A 101 13.16 22.86 7.84
CA LEU A 101 14.13 21.79 8.07
C LEU A 101 15.53 22.40 8.06
N HIS A 102 16.20 22.38 9.21
CA HIS A 102 17.60 22.79 9.32
C HIS A 102 18.51 21.62 8.93
N VAL A 103 19.41 21.83 7.97
CA VAL A 103 20.20 20.77 7.33
C VAL A 103 21.68 21.10 7.30
N ILE A 104 22.53 20.06 7.42
CA ILE A 104 23.99 20.18 7.59
C ILE A 104 24.64 20.83 6.37
N ASP A 105 24.10 20.59 5.18
CA ASP A 105 24.62 21.17 3.94
C ASP A 105 23.62 22.14 3.32
N GLY A 106 24.13 23.34 3.00
CA GLY A 106 23.37 24.41 2.38
C GLY A 106 22.83 23.99 1.00
N LEU A 107 21.59 23.52 1.00
CA LEU A 107 20.87 23.12 -0.19
C LEU A 107 20.46 24.37 -1.00
N ASN A 108 21.35 24.81 -1.88
CA ASN A 108 20.96 25.65 -3.01
C ASN A 108 20.50 24.74 -4.14
N HIS A 109 19.19 24.48 -4.21
CA HIS A 109 18.65 23.79 -5.37
C HIS A 109 17.47 24.57 -5.94
N GLU A 110 17.66 25.08 -7.16
CA GLU A 110 16.54 25.56 -7.96
C GLU A 110 16.01 24.37 -8.78
N GLY A 111 14.71 24.09 -8.69
CA GLY A 111 14.04 23.16 -9.60
C GLY A 111 13.47 21.87 -8.99
N TYR A 112 13.89 21.44 -7.79
CA TYR A 112 13.24 20.32 -7.11
C TYR A 112 11.99 20.75 -6.34
N LYS A 113 10.93 19.94 -6.44
CA LYS A 113 9.63 20.21 -5.82
C LYS A 113 9.39 19.46 -4.51
N TYR A 114 10.14 18.38 -4.25
CA TYR A 114 9.89 17.48 -3.13
C TYR A 114 11.19 17.06 -2.44
N VAL A 115 11.07 16.82 -1.14
CA VAL A 115 12.13 16.29 -0.27
C VAL A 115 11.61 15.04 0.45
N LEU A 116 12.46 14.04 0.59
CA LEU A 116 12.23 12.85 1.40
C LEU A 116 12.97 12.99 2.73
N ILE A 117 12.25 12.84 3.83
CA ILE A 117 12.76 12.93 5.20
C ILE A 117 12.68 11.53 5.82
N GLY A 118 13.83 10.95 6.16
CA GLY A 118 13.96 9.54 6.54
C GLY A 118 14.56 8.67 5.43
N GLY A 119 15.16 7.54 5.81
CA GLY A 119 15.68 6.56 4.85
C GLY A 119 14.53 5.82 4.12
N PRO A 120 14.66 5.50 2.82
CA PRO A 120 13.65 4.73 2.12
C PRO A 120 13.27 3.44 2.87
N GLY A 121 11.98 3.30 3.22
CA GLY A 121 11.44 2.15 3.96
C GLY A 121 11.58 2.22 5.49
N GLU A 122 12.21 3.27 6.04
CA GLU A 122 12.25 3.48 7.49
C GLU A 122 10.90 3.99 8.01
N ASN A 123 10.56 3.59 9.24
CA ASN A 123 9.32 4.03 9.88
C ASN A 123 9.32 5.55 10.09
N GLY A 124 8.22 6.21 9.73
CA GLY A 124 8.10 7.67 9.80
C GLY A 124 8.71 8.42 8.60
N THR A 125 9.25 7.71 7.62
CA THR A 125 9.72 8.33 6.37
C THR A 125 8.56 8.97 5.63
N GLU A 126 8.77 10.21 5.22
CA GLU A 126 7.74 10.99 4.55
C GLU A 126 8.34 11.91 3.50
N SER A 127 7.53 12.22 2.48
CA SER A 127 7.88 13.22 1.48
C SER A 127 7.02 14.46 1.64
N GLN A 128 7.65 15.62 1.44
CA GLN A 128 7.03 16.91 1.62
C GLN A 128 7.34 17.83 0.45
N GLU A 129 6.39 18.67 0.10
CA GLU A 129 6.58 19.69 -0.94
C GLU A 129 7.53 20.77 -0.42
N ILE A 130 8.50 21.14 -1.24
CA ILE A 130 9.43 22.23 -0.95
C ILE A 130 8.76 23.54 -1.33
N LEU A 131 8.54 24.40 -0.34
CA LEU A 131 7.96 25.73 -0.53
C LEU A 131 9.03 26.77 -0.91
N SER A 132 10.20 26.68 -0.27
CA SER A 132 11.36 27.52 -0.56
C SER A 132 12.63 26.96 0.06
N THR A 133 13.78 27.40 -0.44
CA THR A 133 15.10 27.03 0.08
C THR A 133 15.91 28.27 0.42
N SER A 134 16.63 28.20 1.54
CA SER A 134 17.66 29.15 1.94
C SER A 134 18.92 28.38 2.34
N PRO A 135 20.11 29.01 2.40
CA PRO A 135 21.31 28.32 2.89
C PRO A 135 21.07 27.67 4.26
N GLY A 136 21.15 26.33 4.30
CA GLY A 136 20.99 25.50 5.50
C GLY A 136 19.53 25.27 5.93
N VAL A 137 18.53 25.74 5.16
CA VAL A 137 17.11 25.58 5.51
C VAL A 137 16.26 25.22 4.30
N ILE A 138 15.48 24.14 4.42
CA ILE A 138 14.41 23.79 3.47
C ILE A 138 13.07 24.09 4.13
N ASN A 139 12.27 24.99 3.58
CA ASN A 139 10.91 25.21 4.06
C ASN A 139 9.98 24.25 3.33
N VAL A 140 9.28 23.41 4.09
CA VAL A 140 8.39 22.38 3.53
C VAL A 140 6.91 22.62 3.87
N SER A 141 6.01 22.01 3.10
CA SER A 141 4.55 22.08 3.28
C SER A 141 4.10 21.75 4.70
N GLY A 142 4.76 20.78 5.31
CA GLY A 142 4.59 20.40 6.71
C GLY A 142 5.46 19.19 7.03
N VAL A 143 5.38 18.69 8.24
CA VAL A 143 6.00 17.41 8.63
C VAL A 143 4.98 16.69 9.50
N ASN A 144 4.69 15.43 9.18
CA ASN A 144 3.69 14.63 9.88
C ASN A 144 4.30 13.85 11.06
N ASN A 145 5.54 13.38 10.91
CA ASN A 145 6.24 12.56 11.90
C ASN A 145 7.30 13.35 12.66
N ASN A 146 7.68 12.85 13.84
CA ASN A 146 8.84 13.39 14.55
C ASN A 146 10.11 12.84 13.90
N HIS A 147 11.08 13.73 13.63
CA HIS A 147 12.40 13.38 13.12
C HIS A 147 13.49 13.85 14.08
N VAL A 148 14.52 13.05 14.26
CA VAL A 148 15.64 13.34 15.16
C VAL A 148 16.79 14.01 14.40
N THR A 149 17.72 14.64 15.11
CA THR A 149 18.98 15.10 14.50
C THR A 149 19.69 13.93 13.82
N GLY A 150 20.23 14.19 12.63
CA GLY A 150 20.90 13.19 11.80
C GLY A 150 19.97 12.37 10.91
N THR A 151 18.64 12.55 10.98
CA THR A 151 17.72 11.95 10.00
C THR A 151 18.11 12.36 8.58
N LEU A 152 18.19 11.38 7.68
CA LEU A 152 18.52 11.59 6.27
C LEU A 152 17.48 12.51 5.62
N VAL A 153 17.97 13.47 4.84
CA VAL A 153 17.15 14.35 4.00
C VAL A 153 17.65 14.22 2.58
N THR A 154 16.76 13.78 1.69
CA THR A 154 17.09 13.49 0.29
C THR A 154 16.25 14.35 -0.64
N ILE A 155 16.89 14.92 -1.65
CA ILE A 155 16.23 15.72 -2.69
C ILE A 155 16.62 15.15 -4.04
N GLY A 156 15.66 15.14 -4.96
CA GLY A 156 15.91 14.76 -6.34
C GLY A 156 14.64 14.86 -7.17
N VAL A 157 14.73 14.35 -8.39
CA VAL A 157 13.57 14.29 -9.29
C VAL A 157 12.48 13.43 -8.64
N ALA A 158 11.27 14.00 -8.60
CA ALA A 158 10.10 13.33 -8.05
C ALA A 158 9.52 12.35 -9.08
N ASP A 159 10.20 11.22 -9.24
CA ASP A 159 9.83 10.16 -10.19
C ASP A 159 8.81 9.17 -9.63
N TYR A 160 8.41 9.29 -8.36
CA TYR A 160 7.42 8.40 -7.74
C TYR A 160 6.22 9.15 -7.20
N LEU A 161 5.07 8.49 -7.17
CA LEU A 161 3.82 8.92 -6.56
C LEU A 161 3.51 8.02 -5.36
N ASN A 162 3.22 8.62 -4.20
CA ASN A 162 2.68 7.92 -3.04
C ASN A 162 1.14 7.86 -3.01
N THR A 163 0.48 8.31 -4.09
CA THR A 163 -0.99 8.40 -4.19
C THR A 163 -1.60 7.27 -5.02
N PHE A 164 -0.86 6.19 -5.29
CA PHE A 164 -1.40 5.04 -6.01
C PHE A 164 -2.28 4.17 -5.12
N GLY A 165 -3.45 4.71 -4.79
CA GLY A 165 -4.48 4.10 -3.96
C GLY A 165 -5.65 3.50 -4.74
N GLY A 166 -6.62 2.98 -4.01
CA GLY A 166 -7.85 2.39 -4.56
C GLY A 166 -7.80 0.87 -4.72
N THR A 167 -8.95 0.25 -4.85
CA THR A 167 -9.07 -1.19 -5.14
C THR A 167 -8.35 -1.61 -6.44
N SER A 168 -8.06 -0.66 -7.33
CA SER A 168 -7.22 -0.88 -8.52
C SER A 168 -5.76 -1.22 -8.17
N SER A 169 -5.16 -0.57 -7.17
CA SER A 169 -3.80 -0.91 -6.72
C SER A 169 -3.78 -2.26 -6.00
N ALA A 170 -4.80 -2.55 -5.19
CA ALA A 170 -5.01 -3.85 -4.58
C ALA A 170 -5.11 -4.98 -5.62
N ALA A 171 -5.91 -4.79 -6.67
CA ALA A 171 -6.06 -5.76 -7.75
C ALA A 171 -4.77 -5.97 -8.54
N ALA A 172 -3.98 -4.92 -8.79
CA ALA A 172 -2.67 -5.04 -9.43
C ALA A 172 -1.69 -5.85 -8.57
N LEU A 173 -1.69 -5.64 -7.25
CA LEU A 173 -0.87 -6.42 -6.33
C LEU A 173 -1.27 -7.91 -6.32
N ALA A 174 -2.58 -8.19 -6.27
CA ALA A 174 -3.09 -9.55 -6.37
C ALA A 174 -2.67 -10.25 -7.67
N ALA A 175 -2.74 -9.53 -8.80
CA ALA A 175 -2.26 -10.04 -10.09
C ALA A 175 -0.76 -10.35 -10.07
N GLY A 176 0.06 -9.49 -9.44
CA GLY A 176 1.49 -9.72 -9.27
C GLY A 176 1.82 -10.95 -8.41
N ILE A 177 1.13 -11.12 -7.27
CA ILE A 177 1.31 -12.28 -6.39
C ILE A 177 0.94 -13.58 -7.12
N ALA A 178 -0.16 -13.57 -7.87
CA ALA A 178 -0.55 -14.70 -8.68
C ALA A 178 0.47 -15.03 -9.79
N ALA A 179 1.01 -14.01 -10.46
CA ALA A 179 2.05 -14.20 -11.46
C ALA A 179 3.32 -14.81 -10.85
N LEU A 180 3.69 -14.45 -9.61
CA LEU A 180 4.79 -15.10 -8.89
C LEU A 180 4.52 -16.58 -8.64
N CYS A 181 3.31 -16.93 -8.17
CA CYS A 181 2.91 -18.33 -7.96
C CYS A 181 2.97 -19.14 -9.26
N LEU A 182 2.46 -18.58 -10.37
CA LEU A 182 2.52 -19.22 -11.69
C LEU A 182 3.93 -19.30 -12.27
N SER A 183 4.80 -18.34 -11.93
CA SER A 183 6.21 -18.39 -12.32
C SER A 183 6.95 -19.49 -11.58
N MET A 184 6.58 -19.72 -10.31
CA MET A 184 7.12 -20.80 -9.49
C MET A 184 6.59 -22.17 -9.95
N ASN A 185 5.29 -22.28 -10.23
CA ASN A 185 4.66 -23.50 -10.70
C ASN A 185 3.71 -23.22 -11.89
N PRO A 186 4.21 -23.33 -13.13
CA PRO A 186 3.41 -23.09 -14.34
C PRO A 186 2.30 -24.14 -14.59
N GLY A 187 2.32 -25.25 -13.84
CA GLY A 187 1.35 -26.34 -13.94
C GLY A 187 0.03 -26.06 -13.22
N LEU A 188 -0.01 -25.05 -12.34
CA LEU A 188 -1.20 -24.68 -11.57
C LEU A 188 -2.37 -24.33 -12.51
N CYS A 189 -3.56 -24.86 -12.20
CA CYS A 189 -4.79 -24.36 -12.78
C CYS A 189 -5.36 -23.19 -11.94
N LEU A 190 -6.38 -22.53 -12.46
CA LEU A 190 -7.03 -21.40 -11.76
C LEU A 190 -7.57 -21.81 -10.38
N PHE A 191 -8.07 -23.04 -10.25
CA PHE A 191 -8.58 -23.57 -8.99
C PHE A 191 -7.45 -23.73 -7.96
N ASP A 192 -6.32 -24.34 -8.36
CA ASP A 192 -5.17 -24.51 -7.47
C ASP A 192 -4.64 -23.16 -7.01
N LEU A 193 -4.51 -22.20 -7.94
CA LEU A 193 -4.03 -20.86 -7.64
C LEU A 193 -4.96 -20.15 -6.66
N ARG A 194 -6.29 -20.20 -6.86
CA ARG A 194 -7.25 -19.59 -5.95
C ARG A 194 -7.22 -20.25 -4.57
N ASP A 195 -7.05 -21.56 -4.51
CA ASP A 195 -6.92 -22.31 -3.27
C ASP A 195 -5.65 -21.95 -2.50
N ILE A 196 -4.51 -21.83 -3.20
CA ILE A 196 -3.25 -21.33 -2.62
C ILE A 196 -3.46 -19.96 -2.00
N LEU A 197 -4.02 -19.01 -2.77
CA LEU A 197 -4.23 -17.64 -2.29
C LEU A 197 -5.20 -17.60 -1.10
N ARG A 198 -6.23 -18.44 -1.07
CA ARG A 198 -7.20 -18.60 0.03
C ARG A 198 -6.58 -19.15 1.29
N THR A 199 -5.88 -20.27 1.19
CA THR A 199 -5.33 -20.98 2.35
C THR A 199 -4.16 -20.23 2.98
N THR A 200 -3.42 -19.46 2.18
CA THR A 200 -2.25 -18.69 2.64
C THR A 200 -2.56 -17.25 3.04
N ALA A 201 -3.78 -16.75 2.79
CA ALA A 201 -4.15 -15.38 3.14
C ALA A 201 -4.16 -15.15 4.66
N ASP A 202 -3.69 -13.98 5.08
CA ASP A 202 -3.63 -13.55 6.47
C ASP A 202 -4.95 -12.92 6.93
N LYS A 203 -5.36 -13.24 8.15
CA LYS A 203 -6.61 -12.73 8.74
C LYS A 203 -6.24 -11.46 9.52
N ILE A 204 -6.54 -10.32 8.91
CA ILE A 204 -6.29 -8.99 9.47
C ILE A 204 -7.52 -8.49 10.25
N ASP A 205 -7.36 -7.44 11.06
CA ASP A 205 -8.50 -6.81 11.76
C ASP A 205 -9.34 -7.80 12.60
N LEU A 206 -8.67 -8.70 13.33
CA LEU A 206 -9.32 -9.76 14.13
C LEU A 206 -10.23 -9.23 15.25
N GLY A 207 -10.04 -7.97 15.66
CA GLY A 207 -10.86 -7.28 16.65
C GLY A 207 -12.12 -6.63 16.09
N ASN A 208 -12.37 -6.73 14.77
CA ASN A 208 -13.52 -6.10 14.13
C ASN A 208 -14.84 -6.70 14.62
N SER A 209 -15.69 -5.85 15.20
CA SER A 209 -17.03 -6.22 15.68
C SER A 209 -18.16 -5.82 14.72
N ASP A 210 -17.85 -5.33 13.52
CA ASP A 210 -18.83 -4.99 12.50
C ASP A 210 -19.58 -6.27 12.04
N PRO A 211 -20.93 -6.29 12.02
CA PRO A 211 -21.68 -7.49 11.62
C PRO A 211 -21.42 -7.98 10.19
N ILE A 212 -20.91 -7.11 9.32
CA ILE A 212 -20.53 -7.41 7.93
C ILE A 212 -19.03 -7.71 7.85
N GLY A 213 -18.21 -6.91 8.54
CA GLY A 213 -16.75 -6.97 8.46
C GLY A 213 -16.06 -7.97 9.38
N SER A 214 -16.73 -8.41 10.45
CA SER A 214 -16.19 -9.40 11.39
C SER A 214 -15.96 -10.76 10.72
N TRP A 215 -14.97 -11.49 11.22
CA TRP A 215 -14.66 -12.84 10.76
C TRP A 215 -15.73 -13.81 11.24
N GLY A 216 -16.48 -14.37 10.29
CA GLY A 216 -17.50 -15.39 10.54
C GLY A 216 -17.10 -16.73 9.91
N SER A 217 -17.52 -17.83 10.51
CA SER A 217 -17.41 -19.14 9.86
C SER A 217 -18.35 -19.20 8.65
N THR A 218 -17.86 -19.69 7.52
CA THR A 218 -18.74 -19.97 6.39
C THR A 218 -19.69 -21.11 6.69
N SER A 219 -20.93 -21.02 6.20
CA SER A 219 -21.98 -22.02 6.38
C SER A 219 -21.51 -23.42 5.97
N GLY A 220 -21.10 -24.24 6.93
CA GLY A 220 -20.67 -25.63 6.71
C GLY A 220 -19.17 -25.92 6.87
N GLY A 221 -18.34 -24.96 7.31
CA GLY A 221 -16.90 -25.17 7.52
C GLY A 221 -16.30 -24.42 8.71
N SER A 222 -15.05 -24.73 9.06
CA SER A 222 -14.25 -24.03 10.08
C SER A 222 -13.53 -22.80 9.52
N GLU A 223 -13.60 -22.57 8.21
CA GLU A 223 -12.90 -21.48 7.55
C GLU A 223 -13.58 -20.15 7.82
N LEU A 224 -12.74 -19.16 8.14
CA LEU A 224 -13.17 -17.80 8.43
C LEU A 224 -13.25 -16.99 7.15
N PHE A 225 -14.35 -16.27 7.01
CA PHE A 225 -14.62 -15.33 5.92
C PHE A 225 -15.11 -14.01 6.50
N SER A 226 -14.69 -12.92 5.88
CA SER A 226 -15.18 -11.58 6.19
C SER A 226 -15.70 -10.94 4.90
N GLN A 227 -16.85 -10.29 4.94
CA GLN A 227 -17.31 -9.55 3.75
C GLN A 227 -16.46 -8.29 3.48
N PHE A 228 -15.59 -7.88 4.41
CA PHE A 228 -14.62 -6.80 4.17
C PHE A 228 -13.32 -7.30 3.53
N TYR A 229 -12.93 -8.54 3.81
CA TYR A 229 -11.59 -9.05 3.51
C TYR A 229 -11.57 -10.34 2.67
N GLY A 230 -12.74 -10.90 2.36
CA GLY A 230 -12.88 -12.22 1.75
C GLY A 230 -12.24 -13.29 2.63
N TRP A 231 -11.32 -14.07 2.04
CA TRP A 231 -10.50 -15.07 2.73
C TRP A 231 -9.31 -14.48 3.48
N GLY A 232 -9.03 -13.19 3.29
CA GLY A 232 -7.95 -12.46 3.95
C GLY A 232 -7.08 -11.66 3.02
N ARG A 233 -6.07 -11.03 3.64
CA ARG A 233 -5.04 -10.29 2.94
C ARG A 233 -4.09 -11.26 2.26
N LEU A 234 -3.86 -11.08 0.97
CA LEU A 234 -2.91 -11.91 0.23
C LEU A 234 -1.49 -11.83 0.84
N ASN A 235 -0.88 -12.99 1.03
CA ASN A 235 0.49 -13.12 1.54
C ASN A 235 1.39 -13.71 0.45
N ALA A 236 2.20 -12.87 -0.18
CA ALA A 236 3.04 -13.27 -1.30
C ALA A 236 4.05 -14.37 -0.93
N GLY A 237 4.67 -14.28 0.24
CA GLY A 237 5.68 -15.24 0.68
C GLY A 237 5.09 -16.63 0.91
N SER A 238 4.02 -16.70 1.70
CA SER A 238 3.31 -17.96 1.96
C SER A 238 2.72 -18.55 0.68
N ALA A 239 2.14 -17.73 -0.21
CA ALA A 239 1.56 -18.18 -1.46
C ALA A 239 2.60 -18.80 -2.41
N VAL A 240 3.79 -18.18 -2.53
CA VAL A 240 4.86 -18.70 -3.40
C VAL A 240 5.44 -20.01 -2.84
N ILE A 241 5.64 -20.09 -1.51
CA ILE A 241 6.09 -21.32 -0.85
C ILE A 241 5.09 -22.46 -1.08
N GLU A 242 3.80 -22.18 -0.95
CA GLU A 242 2.76 -23.18 -1.20
C GLU A 242 2.61 -23.52 -2.69
N ALA A 243 2.86 -22.57 -3.60
CA ALA A 243 2.91 -22.89 -5.04
C ALA A 243 4.06 -23.84 -5.38
N GLU A 244 5.23 -23.67 -4.75
CA GLU A 244 6.38 -24.56 -4.86
C GLU A 244 6.11 -25.95 -4.26
N SER A 245 5.36 -26.03 -3.15
CA SER A 245 5.04 -27.31 -2.50
C SER A 245 4.16 -28.22 -3.37
N ARG A 246 3.46 -27.66 -4.36
CA ARG A 246 2.53 -28.35 -5.29
C ARG A 246 3.14 -28.69 -6.66
N LEU A 247 4.47 -28.77 -6.75
CA LEU A 247 5.20 -29.19 -7.96
C LEU A 247 4.96 -30.65 -8.36
#